data_AF-A0A7W5FBE9-F1
#
_entry.id   AF-A0A7W5FBE9-F1
#
_cell.length_a   1.000
_cell.length_b   1.000
_cell.length_c   1.000
_cell.angle_alpha   90.00
_cell.angle_beta   90.00
_cell.angle_gamma   90.00
#
_symmetry.space_group_name_H-M   'P 1'
#
loop_
_entity.id
_entity.type
_entity.pdbx_description
1 polymer ?
#
loop_
_entity_poly.entity_id
_entity_poly.type
_entity_poly.pdbx_seq_one_letter_code
_entity_poly.pdbx_strand_id
1 'polypeptide(L)'
;MNDDASRGPDVDDLEQVDGFDELGEWDMPGTEPDDGTETDPSVSTIELTPELLDAQEAAVAAEEAAVDQADALRAAEDLVADARGVEAVARARLLEVQADQASARSQVLAAEEAVAKATRDRSRAELRVERLQERAAAAEQAVEAAYAQVQNVVDQADAGASGSGDDDEPALIYPTLPEFVEAFLVPTYRRWIGGVGGRNPNGEDSFWWDAKWWLHPEAVQRLEALWRAFEHLRRDPALGMSVWWRDHADHHMPILLSKFGPFGDSKDNNERGEPLPHTAPPKGMYESTPDERNK
;
A
#
# COMPACT_ATOMS: atom_id res chain seq x y z
N MET A 1 47.22 42.46 -14.68
CA MET A 1 46.34 42.46 -13.48
C MET A 1 45.28 43.50 -13.70
N ASN A 2 44.11 43.06 -14.13
CA ASN A 2 42.81 43.65 -13.83
C ASN A 2 41.75 42.66 -14.32
N ASP A 3 40.83 42.38 -13.40
CA ASP A 3 39.54 41.71 -13.58
C ASP A 3 38.69 42.40 -14.64
N ASP A 4 37.85 41.63 -15.34
CA ASP A 4 36.39 41.81 -15.34
C ASP A 4 35.74 40.76 -16.25
N ALA A 5 35.13 39.74 -15.64
CA ALA A 5 34.30 38.77 -16.32
C ALA A 5 32.84 39.03 -15.92
N SER A 6 32.09 39.68 -16.80
CA SER A 6 30.62 39.73 -16.75
C SER A 6 30.07 39.92 -18.16
N ARG A 7 29.74 38.81 -18.82
CA ARG A 7 28.66 38.78 -19.81
C ARG A 7 28.22 37.32 -20.03
N GLY A 8 27.05 36.96 -19.50
CA GLY A 8 26.39 35.71 -19.85
C GLY A 8 25.95 35.73 -21.32
N PRO A 9 25.81 34.57 -21.98
CA PRO A 9 25.41 34.53 -23.38
C PRO A 9 23.91 34.84 -23.55
N ASP A 10 23.64 35.65 -24.58
CA ASP A 10 22.34 36.03 -25.13
C ASP A 10 21.54 34.81 -25.59
N VAL A 11 20.21 34.90 -25.47
CA VAL A 11 19.24 33.79 -25.60
C VAL A 11 18.68 33.63 -27.03
N ASP A 12 19.35 34.14 -28.06
CA ASP A 12 18.78 34.30 -29.41
C ASP A 12 19.50 33.50 -30.51
N ASP A 13 19.83 32.22 -30.27
CA ASP A 13 20.51 31.40 -31.29
C ASP A 13 20.10 29.91 -31.27
N LEU A 14 18.80 29.63 -31.42
CA LEU A 14 18.28 28.26 -31.62
C LEU A 14 17.22 28.17 -32.72
N GLU A 15 17.52 28.69 -33.92
CA GLU A 15 16.84 28.25 -35.14
C GLU A 15 17.86 28.04 -36.26
N GLN A 16 18.36 26.80 -36.38
CA GLN A 16 18.61 26.08 -37.64
C GLN A 16 19.48 24.85 -37.40
N VAL A 17 18.88 23.68 -37.48
CA VAL A 17 19.55 22.46 -37.96
C VAL A 17 18.55 21.72 -38.85
N ASP A 18 18.65 22.01 -40.14
CA ASP A 18 18.06 21.23 -41.22
C ASP A 18 18.75 19.87 -41.31
N GLY A 19 17.97 18.78 -41.42
CA GLY A 19 18.50 17.46 -41.72
C GLY A 19 17.68 16.30 -41.16
N PHE A 20 16.41 16.19 -41.56
CA PHE A 20 15.62 14.98 -41.32
C PHE A 20 14.81 14.65 -42.58
N ASP A 21 15.50 14.35 -43.67
CA ASP A 21 14.88 13.89 -44.92
C ASP A 21 15.81 12.89 -45.60
N GLU A 22 15.85 11.66 -45.06
CA GLU A 22 16.21 10.40 -45.74
C GLU A 22 16.23 9.26 -44.70
N LEU A 23 15.06 8.69 -44.39
CA LEU A 23 14.98 7.31 -43.88
C LEU A 23 14.19 6.50 -44.89
N GLY A 24 14.88 5.52 -45.47
CA GLY A 24 14.39 4.67 -46.53
C GLY A 24 13.15 3.87 -46.15
N GLU A 25 12.39 3.58 -47.20
CA GLU A 25 11.21 2.73 -47.30
C GLU A 25 11.36 1.43 -46.49
N TRP A 26 10.62 1.31 -45.37
CA TRP A 26 10.46 0.07 -44.63
C TRP A 26 9.32 -0.73 -45.26
N ASP A 27 9.66 -1.81 -45.98
CA ASP A 27 8.70 -2.77 -46.53
C ASP A 27 8.10 -3.60 -45.38
N MET A 28 6.83 -3.32 -45.06
CA MET A 28 6.05 -4.03 -44.03
C MET A 28 5.37 -5.25 -44.67
N PRO A 29 5.57 -6.49 -44.17
CA PRO A 29 4.83 -7.64 -44.69
C PRO A 29 3.34 -7.51 -44.33
N GLY A 30 2.50 -7.85 -45.32
CA GLY A 30 1.10 -7.45 -45.40
C GLY A 30 0.25 -7.75 -44.16
N THR A 31 -0.47 -6.72 -43.73
CA THR A 31 -1.61 -6.83 -42.82
C THR A 31 -2.82 -7.28 -43.62
N GLU A 32 -3.17 -8.57 -43.53
CA GLU A 32 -4.54 -8.98 -43.80
C GLU A 32 -5.46 -8.38 -42.72
N PRO A 33 -6.68 -7.95 -43.06
CA PRO A 33 -7.62 -7.46 -42.06
C PRO A 33 -8.21 -8.67 -41.33
N ASP A 34 -7.79 -8.87 -40.08
CA ASP A 34 -8.43 -9.81 -39.17
C ASP A 34 -9.78 -9.23 -38.71
N ASP A 35 -10.83 -9.64 -39.42
CA ASP A 35 -12.23 -9.53 -39.02
C ASP A 35 -12.48 -10.50 -37.85
N GLY A 36 -12.17 -10.03 -36.65
CA GLY A 36 -12.25 -10.84 -35.44
C GLY A 36 -12.46 -9.98 -34.21
N THR A 37 -13.60 -9.27 -34.14
CA THR A 37 -14.09 -8.74 -32.86
C THR A 37 -14.64 -9.89 -32.01
N GLU A 38 -13.76 -10.77 -31.56
CA GLU A 38 -14.07 -11.73 -30.50
C GLU A 38 -13.52 -11.14 -29.19
N THR A 39 -14.37 -10.37 -28.51
CA THR A 39 -14.11 -9.96 -27.13
C THR A 39 -14.06 -11.21 -26.27
N ASP A 40 -12.86 -11.55 -25.78
CA ASP A 40 -12.64 -12.61 -24.79
C ASP A 40 -13.52 -12.36 -23.55
N PRO A 41 -14.49 -13.24 -23.22
CA PRO A 41 -15.41 -13.05 -22.10
C PRO A 41 -14.74 -13.28 -20.72
N SER A 42 -13.43 -13.48 -20.65
CA SER A 42 -12.73 -13.93 -19.43
C SER A 42 -12.15 -12.80 -18.56
N VAL A 43 -12.25 -11.53 -19.00
CA VAL A 43 -11.92 -10.39 -18.12
C VAL A 43 -13.12 -10.15 -17.21
N SER A 44 -13.11 -10.79 -16.03
CA SER A 44 -13.89 -10.33 -14.89
C SER A 44 -13.41 -8.93 -14.54
N THR A 45 -13.96 -7.94 -15.25
CA THR A 45 -14.14 -6.60 -14.68
C THR A 45 -14.76 -6.87 -13.32
N ILE A 46 -14.09 -6.52 -12.21
CA ILE A 46 -14.80 -6.42 -10.94
C ILE A 46 -15.94 -5.49 -11.27
N GLU A 47 -17.14 -6.05 -11.49
CA GLU A 47 -18.31 -5.23 -11.69
C GLU A 47 -18.39 -4.47 -10.39
N LEU A 48 -18.05 -3.18 -10.45
CA LEU A 48 -18.31 -2.23 -9.39
C LEU A 48 -19.83 -2.25 -9.25
N THR A 49 -20.32 -3.17 -8.44
CA THR A 49 -21.73 -3.28 -8.16
C THR A 49 -22.14 -1.91 -7.65
N PRO A 50 -23.30 -1.37 -8.05
CA PRO A 50 -23.79 -0.11 -7.52
C PRO A 50 -23.74 -0.09 -5.98
N GLU A 51 -23.97 -1.24 -5.34
CA GLU A 51 -23.87 -1.42 -3.90
C GLU A 51 -22.44 -1.24 -3.33
N LEU A 52 -21.40 -1.73 -4.01
CA LEU A 52 -20.01 -1.53 -3.58
C LEU A 52 -19.58 -0.07 -3.76
N LEU A 53 -19.99 0.56 -4.86
CA LEU A 53 -19.73 1.98 -5.11
C LEU A 53 -20.42 2.84 -4.05
N ASP A 54 -21.70 2.60 -3.78
CA ASP A 54 -22.47 3.30 -2.75
C ASP A 54 -21.83 3.14 -1.36
N ALA A 55 -21.34 1.93 -1.04
CA ALA A 55 -20.64 1.67 0.23
C ALA A 55 -19.30 2.41 0.33
N GLN A 56 -18.53 2.46 -0.76
CA GLN A 56 -17.26 3.20 -0.83
C GLN A 56 -17.51 4.71 -0.72
N GLU A 57 -18.50 5.26 -1.41
CA GLU A 57 -18.90 6.67 -1.30
C GLU A 57 -19.33 7.00 0.13
N ALA A 58 -20.09 6.11 0.79
CA ALA A 58 -20.48 6.28 2.19
C ALA A 58 -19.28 6.27 3.14
N ALA A 59 -18.26 5.43 2.90
CA ALA A 59 -17.03 5.41 3.68
C ALA A 59 -16.25 6.72 3.54
N VAL A 60 -16.07 7.21 2.31
CA VAL A 60 -15.40 8.49 2.05
C VAL A 60 -16.16 9.65 2.71
N ALA A 61 -17.49 9.67 2.60
CA ALA A 61 -18.31 10.69 3.26
C ALA A 61 -18.21 10.63 4.79
N ALA A 62 -18.10 9.43 5.37
CA ALA A 62 -17.89 9.26 6.80
C ALA A 62 -16.52 9.79 7.26
N GLU A 63 -15.46 9.56 6.47
CA GLU A 63 -14.12 10.09 6.74
C GLU A 63 -14.09 11.62 6.70
N GLU A 64 -14.68 12.22 5.66
CA GLU A 64 -14.79 13.68 5.54
C GLU A 64 -15.54 14.26 6.74
N ALA A 65 -16.66 13.65 7.13
CA ALA A 65 -17.42 14.08 8.30
C ALA A 65 -16.62 13.94 9.61
N ALA A 66 -15.79 12.90 9.76
CA ALA A 66 -14.93 12.71 10.93
C ALA A 66 -13.83 13.78 11.01
N VAL A 67 -13.20 14.12 9.88
CA VAL A 67 -12.24 15.22 9.78
C VAL A 67 -12.89 16.54 10.17
N ASP A 68 -14.08 16.83 9.65
CA ASP A 68 -14.85 18.03 10.00
C ASP A 68 -15.16 18.11 11.51
N GLN A 69 -15.52 16.99 12.14
CA GLN A 69 -15.75 16.96 13.59
C GLN A 69 -14.45 17.19 14.38
N ALA A 70 -13.33 16.63 13.93
CA ALA A 70 -12.03 16.81 14.57
C ALA A 70 -11.54 18.27 14.48
N ASP A 71 -11.72 18.92 13.33
CA ASP A 71 -11.38 20.33 13.17
C ASP A 71 -12.30 21.24 13.99
N ALA A 72 -13.60 20.94 14.04
CA ALA A 72 -14.53 21.65 14.91
C ALA A 72 -14.18 21.49 16.40
N LEU A 73 -13.72 20.31 16.82
CA LEU A 73 -13.24 20.05 18.18
C LEU A 73 -12.01 20.90 18.49
N ARG A 74 -10.99 20.88 17.61
CA ARG A 74 -9.77 21.69 17.78
C ARG A 74 -10.10 23.17 17.91
N ALA A 75 -10.98 23.70 17.05
CA ALA A 75 -11.43 25.08 17.15
C ALA A 75 -12.16 25.39 18.47
N ALA A 76 -12.91 24.43 19.03
CA ALA A 76 -13.57 24.61 20.32
C ALA A 76 -12.59 24.57 21.50
N GLU A 77 -11.53 23.77 21.42
CA GLU A 77 -10.46 23.73 22.42
C GLU A 77 -9.70 25.06 22.47
N ASP A 78 -9.43 25.66 21.33
CA ASP A 78 -8.85 27.01 21.24
C ASP A 78 -9.74 28.06 21.92
N LEU A 79 -11.07 27.99 21.72
CA LEU A 79 -12.02 28.87 22.40
C LEU A 79 -12.02 28.67 23.93
N VAL A 80 -11.80 27.45 24.42
CA VAL A 80 -11.62 27.19 25.86
C VAL A 80 -10.32 27.83 26.36
N ALA A 81 -9.24 27.75 25.59
CA ALA A 81 -7.98 28.39 25.93
C ALA A 81 -8.12 29.92 26.02
N ASP A 82 -8.81 30.54 25.06
CA ASP A 82 -9.11 31.98 25.06
C ASP A 82 -9.97 32.36 26.27
N ALA A 83 -11.03 31.59 26.56
CA ALA A 83 -11.91 31.85 27.71
C ALA A 83 -11.16 31.73 29.04
N ARG A 84 -10.22 30.79 29.17
CA ARG A 84 -9.33 30.67 30.32
C ARG A 84 -8.44 31.91 30.47
N GLY A 85 -7.91 32.42 29.36
CA GLY A 85 -7.13 33.66 29.34
C GLY A 85 -7.94 34.86 29.84
N VAL A 86 -9.18 35.02 29.35
CA VAL A 86 -10.10 36.09 29.80
C VAL A 86 -10.42 35.98 31.29
N GLU A 87 -10.71 34.77 31.79
CA GLU A 87 -10.98 34.55 33.20
C GLU A 87 -9.75 34.89 34.07
N ALA A 88 -8.54 34.52 33.63
CA ALA A 88 -7.30 34.86 34.33
C ALA A 88 -7.09 36.38 34.45
N VAL A 89 -7.35 37.14 33.37
CA VAL A 89 -7.27 38.61 33.39
C VAL A 89 -8.31 39.22 34.32
N ALA A 90 -9.56 38.73 34.28
CA ALA A 90 -10.61 39.22 35.17
C ALA A 90 -10.26 38.96 36.65
N ARG A 91 -9.71 37.78 36.96
CA ARG A 91 -9.26 37.41 38.31
C ARG A 91 -8.10 38.28 38.78
N ALA A 92 -7.11 38.54 37.92
CA ALA A 92 -6.01 39.45 38.23
C ALA A 92 -6.53 40.86 38.55
N ARG A 93 -7.48 41.37 37.75
CA ARG A 93 -8.09 42.68 38.00
C ARG A 93 -8.86 42.74 39.32
N LEU A 94 -9.57 41.67 39.68
CA LEU A 94 -10.25 41.58 40.98
C LEU A 94 -9.25 41.67 42.14
N LEU A 95 -8.11 40.97 42.05
CA LEU A 95 -7.06 41.03 43.08
C LEU A 95 -6.47 42.44 43.21
N GLU A 96 -6.23 43.14 42.10
CA GLU A 96 -5.75 44.53 42.12
C GLU A 96 -6.73 45.47 42.84
N VAL A 97 -8.01 45.41 42.47
CA VAL A 97 -9.06 46.29 43.04
C VAL A 97 -9.31 45.96 44.52
N GLN A 98 -9.14 44.70 44.95
CA GLN A 98 -9.26 44.31 46.35
C GLN A 98 -8.05 44.74 47.20
N ALA A 99 -6.85 44.81 46.61
CA ALA A 99 -5.64 45.22 47.31
C ALA A 99 -5.58 46.75 47.54
N ASP A 100 -6.24 47.52 46.68
CA ASP A 100 -6.31 48.98 46.80
C ASP A 100 -7.37 49.41 47.83
N GLN A 101 -6.91 49.92 48.99
CA GLN A 101 -7.79 50.42 50.04
C GLN A 101 -8.61 51.67 49.64
N ALA A 102 -8.23 52.37 48.57
CA ALA A 102 -8.95 53.52 48.05
C ALA A 102 -10.06 53.14 47.04
N SER A 103 -10.12 51.88 46.59
CA SER A 103 -11.11 51.43 45.62
C SER A 103 -12.53 51.42 46.21
N ALA A 104 -13.48 51.93 45.43
CA ALA A 104 -14.88 51.98 45.84
C ALA A 104 -15.50 50.58 45.87
N ARG A 105 -16.41 50.32 46.82
CA ARG A 105 -17.12 49.03 46.90
C ARG A 105 -17.84 48.64 45.60
N SER A 106 -18.32 49.62 44.83
CA SER A 106 -18.90 49.39 43.50
C SER A 106 -17.91 48.84 42.48
N GLN A 107 -16.63 49.21 42.58
CA GLN A 107 -15.57 48.70 41.70
C GLN A 107 -15.24 47.24 42.03
N VAL A 108 -15.20 46.88 43.31
CA VAL A 108 -15.01 45.48 43.75
C VAL A 108 -16.14 44.60 43.23
N LEU A 109 -17.40 45.01 43.44
CA LEU A 109 -18.58 44.27 42.96
C LEU A 109 -18.59 44.13 41.43
N ALA A 110 -18.16 45.16 40.69
CA ALA A 110 -18.05 45.08 39.23
C ALA A 110 -16.97 44.07 38.79
N ALA A 111 -15.84 44.01 39.48
CA ALA A 111 -14.78 43.05 39.20
C ALA A 111 -15.19 41.61 39.56
N GLU A 112 -15.93 41.40 40.65
CA GLU A 112 -16.50 40.10 41.02
C GLU A 112 -17.48 39.59 39.95
N GLU A 113 -18.39 40.45 39.48
CA GLU A 113 -19.33 40.09 38.41
C GLU A 113 -18.61 39.79 37.09
N ALA A 114 -17.52 40.52 36.78
CA ALA A 114 -16.70 40.25 35.60
C ALA A 114 -16.04 38.85 35.67
N VAL A 115 -15.50 38.46 36.83
CA VAL A 115 -14.99 37.09 37.05
C VAL A 115 -16.12 36.07 36.91
N ALA A 116 -17.27 36.31 37.55
CA ALA A 116 -18.40 35.40 37.47
C ALA A 116 -18.92 35.21 36.04
N LYS A 117 -18.90 36.26 35.23
CA LYS A 117 -19.22 36.20 33.80
C LYS A 117 -18.18 35.37 33.03
N ALA A 118 -16.89 35.66 33.22
CA ALA A 118 -15.81 34.94 32.53
C ALA A 118 -15.80 33.44 32.87
N THR A 119 -16.06 33.07 34.13
CA THR A 119 -16.20 31.66 34.52
C THR A 119 -17.39 30.98 33.80
N ARG A 120 -18.54 31.66 33.69
CA ARG A 120 -19.69 31.14 32.92
C ARG A 120 -19.37 30.97 31.44
N ASP A 121 -18.63 31.91 30.85
CA ASP A 121 -18.18 31.83 29.46
C ASP A 121 -17.24 30.63 29.25
N ARG A 122 -16.26 30.42 30.14
CA ARG A 122 -15.39 29.23 30.12
C ARG A 122 -16.17 27.94 30.25
N SER A 123 -17.08 27.82 31.22
CA SER A 123 -17.89 26.61 31.39
C SER A 123 -18.76 26.29 30.17
N ARG A 124 -19.27 27.32 29.47
CA ARG A 124 -20.00 27.13 28.21
C ARG A 124 -19.11 26.62 27.09
N ALA A 125 -17.87 27.11 26.99
CA ALA A 125 -16.89 26.63 26.03
C ALA A 125 -16.47 25.18 26.34
N GLU A 126 -16.25 24.84 27.61
CA GLU A 126 -15.90 23.47 28.03
C GLU A 126 -17.01 22.46 27.69
N LEU A 127 -18.28 22.81 27.94
CA LEU A 127 -19.43 21.99 27.53
C LEU A 127 -19.55 21.85 25.99
N ARG A 128 -19.04 22.82 25.22
CA ARG A 128 -18.98 22.71 23.76
C ARG A 128 -17.94 21.67 23.34
N VAL A 129 -16.76 21.71 23.95
CA VAL A 129 -15.69 20.72 23.73
C VAL A 129 -16.19 19.31 24.06
N GLU A 130 -16.79 19.11 25.24
CA GLU A 130 -17.34 17.80 25.64
C GLU A 130 -18.33 17.24 24.60
N ARG A 131 -19.28 18.06 24.15
CA ARG A 131 -20.24 17.64 23.09
C ARG A 131 -19.58 17.36 21.74
N LEU A 132 -18.50 18.05 21.41
CA LEU A 132 -17.77 17.82 20.16
C LEU A 132 -16.87 16.60 20.25
N GLN A 133 -16.33 16.28 21.43
CA GLN A 133 -15.62 15.02 21.68
C GLN A 133 -16.55 13.82 21.48
N GLU A 134 -17.77 13.88 22.04
CA GLU A 134 -18.77 12.83 21.81
C GLU A 134 -19.12 12.67 20.32
N ARG A 135 -19.24 13.77 19.58
CA ARG A 135 -19.52 13.75 18.14
C ARG A 135 -18.36 13.23 17.31
N ALA A 136 -17.12 13.61 17.64
CA ALA A 136 -15.92 13.12 16.97
C ALA A 136 -15.77 11.60 17.19
N ALA A 137 -15.94 11.13 18.43
CA ALA A 137 -15.94 9.70 18.73
C ALA A 137 -17.05 8.94 17.99
N ALA A 138 -18.26 9.51 17.87
CA ALA A 138 -19.33 8.92 17.09
C ALA A 138 -19.02 8.90 15.58
N ALA A 139 -18.35 9.92 15.06
CA ALA A 139 -17.93 9.99 13.67
C ALA A 139 -16.83 8.94 13.36
N GLU A 140 -15.86 8.76 14.24
CA GLU A 140 -14.85 7.69 14.13
C GLU A 140 -15.50 6.29 14.12
N GLN A 141 -16.48 6.06 14.98
CA GLN A 141 -17.26 4.81 14.96
C GLN A 141 -18.06 4.63 13.66
N ALA A 142 -18.56 5.73 13.07
CA ALA A 142 -19.26 5.69 11.79
C ALA A 142 -18.31 5.35 10.63
N VAL A 143 -17.06 5.85 10.66
CA VAL A 143 -16.02 5.46 9.69
C VAL A 143 -15.75 3.97 9.77
N GLU A 144 -15.49 3.44 10.96
CA GLU A 144 -15.27 2.01 11.17
C GLU A 144 -16.45 1.17 10.67
N ALA A 145 -17.69 1.59 10.99
CA ALA A 145 -18.89 0.92 10.53
C ALA A 145 -19.05 0.97 9.00
N ALA A 146 -18.69 2.08 8.36
CA ALA A 146 -18.75 2.21 6.91
C ALA A 146 -17.73 1.31 6.21
N TYR A 147 -16.49 1.23 6.72
CA TYR A 147 -15.49 0.29 6.21
C TYR A 147 -15.89 -1.17 6.43
N ALA A 148 -16.47 -1.50 7.58
CA ALA A 148 -17.03 -2.82 7.83
C ALA A 148 -18.15 -3.16 6.83
N GLN A 149 -18.97 -2.17 6.46
CA GLN A 149 -20.01 -2.34 5.43
C GLN A 149 -19.40 -2.57 4.03
N VAL A 150 -18.34 -1.84 3.66
CA VAL A 150 -17.59 -2.10 2.42
C VAL A 150 -17.08 -3.53 2.40
N GLN A 151 -16.45 -3.99 3.48
CA GLN A 151 -15.97 -5.37 3.59
C GLN A 151 -17.10 -6.39 3.48
N ASN A 152 -18.24 -6.16 4.15
CA ASN A 152 -19.40 -7.04 4.05
C ASN A 152 -19.95 -7.15 2.63
N VAL A 153 -19.95 -6.06 1.85
CA VAL A 153 -20.41 -6.08 0.46
C VAL A 153 -19.43 -6.86 -0.42
N VAL A 154 -18.12 -6.72 -0.19
CA VAL A 154 -17.09 -7.53 -0.86
C VAL A 154 -17.26 -9.01 -0.52
N ASP A 155 -17.39 -9.34 0.76
CA ASP A 155 -17.58 -10.72 1.23
C ASP A 155 -18.88 -11.34 0.68
N GLN A 156 -19.95 -10.54 0.55
CA GLN A 156 -21.23 -10.98 -0.04
C GLN A 156 -21.15 -11.14 -1.55
N ALA A 157 -20.36 -10.34 -2.26
CA ALA A 157 -20.10 -10.53 -3.68
C ALA A 157 -19.33 -11.85 -3.92
N ASP A 158 -18.34 -12.14 -3.08
CA ASP A 158 -17.58 -13.40 -3.11
C ASP A 158 -18.45 -14.60 -2.70
N ALA A 159 -19.34 -14.44 -1.71
CA ALA A 159 -20.28 -15.46 -1.28
C ALA A 159 -21.43 -15.69 -2.29
N GLY A 160 -21.87 -14.64 -2.99
CA GLY A 160 -22.85 -14.69 -4.07
C GLY A 160 -22.32 -15.41 -5.31
N ALA A 161 -21.02 -15.31 -5.58
CA ALA A 161 -20.32 -16.15 -6.55
C ALA A 161 -20.16 -17.61 -6.07
N SER A 162 -20.20 -17.86 -4.75
CA SER A 162 -20.10 -19.17 -4.11
C SER A 162 -21.44 -19.81 -3.73
N GLY A 163 -22.55 -19.37 -4.33
CA GLY A 163 -23.90 -19.91 -4.13
C GLY A 163 -24.13 -21.33 -4.69
N SER A 164 -23.19 -22.25 -4.51
CA SER A 164 -23.41 -23.70 -4.50
C SER A 164 -22.18 -24.47 -3.97
N GLY A 165 -22.23 -24.94 -2.72
CA GLY A 165 -21.36 -26.03 -2.21
C GLY A 165 -20.68 -25.73 -0.87
N ASP A 166 -20.75 -26.69 0.05
CA ASP A 166 -20.08 -26.76 1.37
C ASP A 166 -18.60 -26.36 1.36
N ASP A 167 -18.06 -25.99 2.53
CA ASP A 167 -16.65 -26.10 2.98
C ASP A 167 -15.63 -26.68 1.97
N ASP A 168 -15.31 -25.96 0.90
CA ASP A 168 -14.19 -26.25 0.01
C ASP A 168 -13.33 -24.99 -0.06
N GLU A 169 -12.31 -24.91 0.80
CA GLU A 169 -11.19 -24.02 0.51
C GLU A 169 -10.71 -24.38 -0.91
N PRO A 170 -10.74 -23.44 -1.87
CA PRO A 170 -10.52 -23.77 -3.28
C PRO A 170 -9.16 -24.44 -3.40
N ALA A 171 -9.18 -25.65 -3.98
CA ALA A 171 -7.99 -26.48 -4.09
C ALA A 171 -6.80 -25.67 -4.64
N LEU A 172 -5.66 -25.81 -3.96
CA LEU A 172 -4.42 -25.22 -4.41
C LEU A 172 -4.10 -25.76 -5.82
N ILE A 173 -3.72 -24.88 -6.76
CA ILE A 173 -3.29 -25.32 -8.10
C ILE A 173 -1.99 -26.10 -7.96
N TYR A 174 -1.13 -25.66 -7.04
CA TYR A 174 0.06 -26.36 -6.63
C TYR A 174 -0.08 -26.77 -5.15
N PRO A 175 -0.53 -28.00 -4.86
CA PRO A 175 -0.70 -28.54 -3.52
C PRO A 175 0.51 -28.43 -2.59
N THR A 176 1.73 -28.41 -3.14
CA THR A 176 2.96 -28.35 -2.36
C THR A 176 3.97 -27.37 -2.96
N LEU A 177 4.85 -26.82 -2.11
CA LEU A 177 5.95 -25.97 -2.57
C LEU A 177 6.79 -26.61 -3.69
N PRO A 178 7.25 -27.87 -3.60
CA PRO A 178 8.00 -28.49 -4.69
C PRO A 178 7.25 -28.50 -6.02
N GLU A 179 5.95 -28.73 -6.00
CA GLU A 179 5.12 -28.73 -7.20
C GLU A 179 5.00 -27.32 -7.79
N PHE A 180 4.85 -26.29 -6.96
CA PHE A 180 4.92 -24.89 -7.41
C PHE A 180 6.27 -24.56 -8.05
N VAL A 181 7.37 -24.94 -7.41
CA VAL A 181 8.71 -24.66 -7.96
C VAL A 181 8.92 -25.40 -9.27
N GLU A 182 8.59 -26.69 -9.34
CA GLU A 182 8.80 -27.52 -10.52
C GLU A 182 7.89 -27.13 -11.69
N ALA A 183 6.59 -26.96 -11.43
CA ALA A 183 5.59 -26.78 -12.48
C ALA A 183 5.37 -25.32 -12.89
N PHE A 184 5.67 -24.36 -12.01
CA PHE A 184 5.51 -22.93 -12.31
C PHE A 184 6.85 -22.19 -12.37
N LEU A 185 7.62 -22.20 -11.29
CA LEU A 185 8.77 -21.30 -11.17
C LEU A 185 9.92 -21.66 -12.14
N VAL A 186 10.31 -22.93 -12.17
CA VAL A 186 11.39 -23.46 -13.01
C VAL A 186 11.18 -23.17 -14.51
N PRO A 187 10.00 -23.45 -15.11
CA PRO A 187 9.77 -23.14 -16.52
C PRO A 187 9.60 -21.63 -16.79
N THR A 188 9.13 -20.86 -15.80
CA THR A 188 8.92 -19.40 -15.96
C THR A 188 10.24 -18.62 -16.05
N TYR A 189 11.22 -18.96 -15.21
CA TYR A 189 12.49 -18.23 -15.15
C TYR A 189 13.51 -18.79 -16.14
N ARG A 190 13.47 -18.29 -17.39
CA ARG A 190 14.38 -18.72 -18.47
C ARG A 190 15.70 -17.95 -18.52
N ARG A 191 16.18 -17.52 -17.36
CA ARG A 191 17.42 -16.74 -17.23
C ARG A 191 18.63 -17.66 -17.33
N TRP A 192 19.70 -17.14 -17.90
CA TRP A 192 20.96 -17.87 -17.98
C TRP A 192 21.63 -17.92 -16.60
N ILE A 193 21.90 -19.12 -16.11
CA ILE A 193 22.56 -19.42 -14.85
C ILE A 193 24.03 -19.73 -15.13
N GLY A 194 24.91 -18.86 -14.63
CA GLY A 194 26.35 -18.99 -14.83
C GLY A 194 26.96 -19.84 -13.73
N GLY A 195 27.47 -21.03 -14.09
CA GLY A 195 28.23 -21.87 -13.17
C GLY A 195 29.55 -21.24 -12.70
N VAL A 196 30.27 -21.93 -11.80
CA VAL A 196 31.54 -21.45 -11.21
C VAL A 196 32.56 -21.05 -12.30
N GLY A 197 32.91 -19.76 -12.32
CA GLY A 197 33.71 -19.10 -13.37
C GLY A 197 32.96 -17.96 -14.08
N GLY A 198 31.66 -17.84 -13.80
CA GLY A 198 30.69 -16.77 -14.10
C GLY A 198 31.18 -15.50 -14.78
N ARG A 199 31.61 -15.63 -16.03
CA ARG A 199 31.55 -14.54 -16.99
C ARG A 199 30.73 -15.04 -18.17
N ASN A 200 29.57 -14.43 -18.39
CA ASN A 200 28.86 -14.58 -19.65
C ASN A 200 29.87 -14.33 -20.80
N PRO A 201 29.86 -15.08 -21.91
CA PRO A 201 30.68 -14.75 -23.09
C PRO A 201 30.55 -13.27 -23.54
N ASN A 202 29.45 -12.60 -23.19
CA ASN A 202 29.17 -11.20 -23.49
C ASN A 202 29.55 -10.19 -22.37
N GLY A 203 30.11 -10.66 -21.24
CA GLY A 203 30.57 -9.78 -20.15
C GLY A 203 29.50 -9.31 -19.15
N GLU A 204 28.27 -9.84 -19.22
CA GLU A 204 27.17 -9.52 -18.29
C GLU A 204 27.32 -10.26 -16.94
N ASP A 205 26.72 -9.68 -15.89
CA ASP A 205 26.59 -10.32 -14.58
C ASP A 205 25.85 -11.66 -14.71
N SER A 206 26.41 -12.71 -14.10
CA SER A 206 25.79 -14.05 -14.10
C SER A 206 24.66 -14.10 -13.06
N PHE A 207 23.66 -14.97 -13.25
CA PHE A 207 22.70 -15.32 -12.20
C PHE A 207 23.10 -16.63 -11.52
N TRP A 208 22.74 -16.79 -10.24
CA TRP A 208 23.03 -17.97 -9.44
C TRP A 208 21.76 -18.72 -9.07
N TRP A 209 21.77 -20.04 -9.25
CA TRP A 209 20.66 -20.91 -8.87
C TRP A 209 21.20 -22.29 -8.50
N ASP A 210 20.63 -22.94 -7.50
CA ASP A 210 20.96 -24.30 -7.10
C ASP A 210 19.77 -25.22 -7.41
N ALA A 211 20.00 -26.26 -8.21
CA ALA A 211 18.99 -27.26 -8.55
C ALA A 211 18.44 -27.98 -7.31
N LYS A 212 19.22 -27.99 -6.21
CA LYS A 212 18.86 -28.53 -4.90
C LYS A 212 18.50 -27.43 -3.92
N TRP A 213 17.64 -26.50 -4.35
CA TRP A 213 17.18 -25.36 -3.56
C TRP A 213 16.69 -25.73 -2.14
N TRP A 214 16.11 -26.92 -1.93
CA TRP A 214 15.62 -27.38 -0.61
C TRP A 214 16.71 -27.66 0.41
N LEU A 215 17.99 -27.67 0.01
CA LEU A 215 19.12 -27.76 0.95
C LEU A 215 19.43 -26.41 1.61
N HIS A 216 18.81 -25.32 1.14
CA HIS A 216 19.06 -23.96 1.58
C HIS A 216 17.86 -23.42 2.36
N PRO A 217 17.90 -23.37 3.71
CA PRO A 217 16.74 -22.97 4.53
C PRO A 217 16.22 -21.58 4.18
N GLU A 218 17.11 -20.63 3.88
CA GLU A 218 16.69 -19.29 3.45
C GLU A 218 15.94 -19.32 2.12
N ALA A 219 16.42 -20.12 1.16
CA ALA A 219 15.75 -20.25 -0.13
C ALA A 219 14.37 -20.89 0.01
N VAL A 220 14.26 -21.95 0.84
CA VAL A 220 12.99 -22.61 1.15
C VAL A 220 11.98 -21.60 1.68
N GLN A 221 12.35 -20.80 2.68
CA GLN A 221 11.45 -19.80 3.26
C GLN A 221 10.99 -18.73 2.25
N ARG A 222 11.89 -18.29 1.35
CA ARG A 222 11.55 -17.31 0.31
C ARG A 222 10.63 -17.91 -0.75
N LEU A 223 10.92 -19.13 -1.21
CA LEU A 223 10.11 -19.86 -2.18
C LEU A 223 8.72 -20.20 -1.60
N GLU A 224 8.66 -20.56 -0.33
CA GLU A 224 7.41 -20.77 0.41
C GLU A 224 6.55 -19.50 0.47
N ALA A 225 7.17 -18.34 0.73
CA ALA A 225 6.47 -17.06 0.70
C ALA A 225 5.94 -16.73 -0.70
N LEU A 226 6.73 -16.99 -1.75
CA LEU A 226 6.32 -16.83 -3.15
C LEU A 226 5.13 -17.74 -3.50
N TRP A 227 5.18 -19.00 -3.09
CA TRP A 227 4.10 -19.98 -3.33
C TRP A 227 2.80 -19.58 -2.63
N ARG A 228 2.86 -19.23 -1.34
CA ARG A 228 1.66 -18.78 -0.60
C ARG A 228 1.05 -17.52 -1.20
N ALA A 229 1.89 -16.54 -1.55
CA ALA A 229 1.43 -15.34 -2.22
C ALA A 229 0.82 -15.64 -3.60
N PHE A 230 1.39 -16.59 -4.35
CA PHE A 230 0.85 -17.01 -5.65
C PHE A 230 -0.53 -17.64 -5.50
N GLU A 231 -0.68 -18.63 -4.62
CA GLU A 231 -1.96 -19.32 -4.41
C GLU A 231 -3.06 -18.39 -3.90
N HIS A 232 -2.70 -17.37 -3.12
CA HIS A 232 -3.62 -16.35 -2.68
C HIS A 232 -3.99 -15.38 -3.81
N LEU A 233 -2.99 -14.75 -4.44
CA LEU A 233 -3.20 -13.67 -5.41
C LEU A 233 -3.71 -14.17 -6.76
N ARG A 234 -3.44 -15.41 -7.16
CA ARG A 234 -4.01 -15.97 -8.41
C ARG A 234 -5.54 -16.03 -8.40
N ARG A 235 -6.15 -15.93 -7.21
CA ARG A 235 -7.62 -15.91 -7.04
C ARG A 235 -8.21 -14.58 -7.50
N ASP A 236 -7.41 -13.52 -7.53
CA ASP A 236 -7.76 -12.25 -8.16
C ASP A 236 -7.41 -12.30 -9.66
N PRO A 237 -8.40 -12.44 -10.56
CA PRO A 237 -8.16 -12.50 -11.99
C PRO A 237 -7.78 -11.14 -12.60
N ALA A 238 -8.02 -10.03 -11.90
CA ALA A 238 -7.80 -8.69 -12.44
C ALA A 238 -6.33 -8.27 -12.34
N LEU A 239 -5.83 -8.08 -11.12
CA LEU A 239 -4.46 -7.59 -10.89
C LEU A 239 -3.60 -8.55 -10.09
N GLY A 240 -4.17 -9.64 -9.59
CA GLY A 240 -3.51 -10.59 -8.69
C GLY A 240 -2.15 -11.06 -9.20
N MET A 241 -2.05 -11.45 -10.48
CA MET A 241 -0.75 -11.82 -11.04
C MET A 241 0.23 -10.67 -11.20
N SER A 242 -0.24 -9.46 -11.55
CA SER A 242 0.62 -8.28 -11.63
C SER A 242 1.16 -7.89 -10.26
N VAL A 243 0.30 -7.92 -9.23
CA VAL A 243 0.67 -7.69 -7.82
C VAL A 243 1.64 -8.77 -7.36
N TRP A 244 1.41 -10.04 -7.69
CA TRP A 244 2.32 -11.12 -7.35
C TRP A 244 3.72 -10.90 -7.93
N TRP A 245 3.81 -10.53 -9.21
CA TRP A 245 5.08 -10.21 -9.84
C TRP A 245 5.77 -9.02 -9.15
N ARG A 246 5.07 -7.89 -9.04
CA ARG A 246 5.62 -6.62 -8.55
C ARG A 246 6.05 -6.69 -7.08
N ASP A 247 5.19 -7.25 -6.22
CA ASP A 247 5.34 -7.12 -4.77
C ASP A 247 6.02 -8.34 -4.14
N HIS A 248 5.96 -9.51 -4.79
CA HIS A 248 6.51 -10.75 -4.24
C HIS A 248 7.66 -11.30 -5.09
N ALA A 249 7.41 -11.60 -6.37
CA ALA A 249 8.40 -12.24 -7.23
C ALA A 249 9.62 -11.34 -7.45
N ASP A 250 9.40 -10.08 -7.82
CA ASP A 250 10.46 -9.10 -8.08
C ASP A 250 11.22 -8.69 -6.80
N HIS A 251 10.65 -8.93 -5.62
CA HIS A 251 11.37 -8.77 -4.37
C HIS A 251 12.29 -9.96 -4.07
N HIS A 252 11.75 -11.20 -4.09
CA HIS A 252 12.51 -12.37 -3.65
C HIS A 252 13.44 -12.94 -4.70
N MET A 253 13.06 -12.92 -5.98
CA MET A 253 13.82 -13.59 -7.05
C MET A 253 15.17 -12.94 -7.36
N PRO A 254 15.34 -11.61 -7.37
CA PRO A 254 16.67 -11.02 -7.48
C PRO A 254 17.62 -11.41 -6.34
N ILE A 255 17.09 -11.64 -5.14
CA ILE A 255 17.88 -12.10 -3.99
C ILE A 255 18.29 -13.55 -4.17
N LEU A 256 17.35 -14.42 -4.56
CA LEU A 256 17.64 -15.82 -4.88
C LEU A 256 18.68 -15.93 -5.99
N LEU A 257 18.57 -15.12 -7.04
CA LEU A 257 19.44 -15.14 -8.21
C LEU A 257 20.77 -14.39 -8.05
N SER A 258 21.04 -13.82 -6.87
CA SER A 258 22.24 -13.04 -6.59
C SER A 258 23.44 -13.91 -6.20
N LYS A 259 24.67 -13.47 -6.53
CA LYS A 259 25.92 -14.10 -6.03
C LYS A 259 26.05 -14.10 -4.53
N PHE A 260 25.47 -13.08 -3.90
CA PHE A 260 25.48 -12.93 -2.45
C PHE A 260 24.20 -13.49 -1.83
N GLY A 261 23.34 -14.11 -2.64
CA GLY A 261 22.15 -14.81 -2.21
C GLY A 261 22.46 -16.22 -1.70
N PRO A 262 21.41 -16.98 -1.33
CA PRO A 262 21.57 -18.32 -0.76
C PRO A 262 22.25 -19.32 -1.72
N PHE A 263 22.25 -19.05 -3.03
CA PHE A 263 22.82 -19.94 -4.04
C PHE A 263 24.23 -19.52 -4.52
N GLY A 264 24.91 -18.63 -3.80
CA GLY A 264 26.22 -18.08 -4.22
C GLY A 264 27.31 -19.13 -4.50
N ASP A 265 27.25 -20.28 -3.82
CA ASP A 265 28.21 -21.39 -3.98
C ASP A 265 27.77 -22.46 -4.99
N SER A 266 26.63 -22.26 -5.67
CA SER A 266 26.11 -23.21 -6.64
C SER A 266 27.04 -23.38 -7.85
N LYS A 267 27.09 -24.60 -8.38
CA LYS A 267 27.85 -24.98 -9.57
C LYS A 267 26.96 -25.29 -10.78
N ASP A 268 25.65 -25.25 -10.59
CA ASP A 268 24.70 -25.56 -11.64
C ASP A 268 24.70 -24.48 -12.71
N ASN A 269 24.32 -24.88 -13.92
CA ASN A 269 24.24 -24.01 -15.09
C ASN A 269 23.15 -24.51 -16.03
N ASN A 270 22.72 -23.64 -16.93
CA ASN A 270 21.82 -23.95 -18.02
C ASN A 270 22.25 -23.21 -19.30
N GLU A 271 21.70 -23.58 -20.45
CA GLU A 271 21.83 -22.80 -21.66
C GLU A 271 20.86 -21.61 -21.67
N ARG A 272 21.13 -20.61 -22.53
CA ARG A 272 20.29 -19.42 -22.62
C ARG A 272 18.88 -19.80 -23.04
N GLY A 273 17.91 -19.40 -22.23
CA GLY A 273 16.51 -19.71 -22.49
C GLY A 273 16.11 -21.10 -22.04
N GLU A 274 16.97 -21.92 -21.43
CA GLU A 274 16.52 -23.13 -20.77
C GLU A 274 15.83 -22.81 -19.43
N PRO A 275 14.96 -23.71 -18.93
CA PRO A 275 14.44 -23.61 -17.56
C PRO A 275 15.56 -23.55 -16.52
N LEU A 276 15.21 -23.13 -15.30
CA LEU A 276 16.17 -23.22 -14.19
C LEU A 276 16.60 -24.67 -13.96
N PRO A 277 17.88 -24.93 -13.62
CA PRO A 277 18.31 -26.24 -13.16
C PRO A 277 17.42 -26.72 -12.01
N HIS A 278 16.92 -27.95 -12.08
CA HIS A 278 16.02 -28.51 -11.07
C HIS A 278 16.37 -29.96 -10.79
N THR A 279 16.29 -30.34 -9.53
CA THR A 279 16.27 -31.74 -9.08
C THR A 279 15.03 -31.86 -8.18
N ALA A 280 14.38 -33.01 -8.08
CA ALA A 280 13.25 -33.14 -7.14
C ALA A 280 13.75 -33.32 -5.69
N PRO A 281 13.07 -32.74 -4.67
CA PRO A 281 13.41 -33.00 -3.28
C PRO A 281 13.18 -34.49 -2.91
N PRO A 282 13.89 -35.01 -1.89
CA PRO A 282 13.68 -36.37 -1.41
C PRO A 282 12.21 -36.62 -1.02
N LYS A 283 11.70 -37.81 -1.36
CA LYS A 283 10.35 -38.26 -0.97
C LYS A 283 10.17 -38.19 0.56
N GLY A 284 8.98 -37.77 1.01
CA GLY A 284 8.68 -37.57 2.43
C GLY A 284 9.13 -36.24 3.06
N MET A 285 9.88 -35.38 2.36
CA MET A 285 10.32 -34.08 2.91
C MET A 285 9.19 -33.04 3.00
N TYR A 286 8.22 -33.11 2.08
CA TYR A 286 7.10 -32.16 1.94
C TYR A 286 5.73 -32.86 1.93
N GLU A 287 5.68 -34.16 2.26
CA GLU A 287 4.41 -34.89 2.38
C GLU A 287 3.71 -34.46 3.68
N SER A 288 2.60 -33.74 3.53
CA SER A 288 1.74 -33.40 4.67
C SER A 288 1.05 -34.67 5.15
N THR A 289 1.46 -35.19 6.31
CA THR A 289 0.61 -36.15 7.03
C THR A 289 -0.63 -35.39 7.49
N PRO A 290 -1.86 -35.85 7.19
CA PRO A 290 -3.06 -35.22 7.71
C PRO A 290 -3.02 -35.22 9.24
N ASP A 291 -3.32 -34.05 9.80
CA ASP A 291 -3.10 -33.63 11.18
C ASP A 291 -3.68 -34.61 12.22
N GLU A 292 -2.82 -35.26 13.01
CA GLU A 292 -3.21 -35.99 14.25
C GLU A 292 -3.42 -35.04 15.44
N ARG A 293 -3.58 -33.72 15.25
CA ARG A 293 -3.86 -32.76 16.34
C ARG A 293 -5.36 -32.59 16.63
N ASN A 294 -6.10 -33.69 16.68
CA ASN A 294 -7.40 -33.71 17.33
C ASN A 294 -7.64 -35.05 18.05
N LYS A 295 -6.91 -35.25 19.16
CA LYS A 295 -7.21 -36.25 20.20
C LYS A 295 -6.94 -35.67 21.58
#